data_AF-A0A0S3S945-F1
#
_entry.id   AF-A0A0S3S945-F1
#
_cell.length_a   1.000
_cell.length_b   1.000
_cell.length_c   1.000
_cell.angle_alpha   90.00
_cell.angle_beta   90.00
_cell.angle_gamma   90.00
#
_symmetry.space_group_name_H-M   'P 1'
#
loop_
_entity.id
_entity.type
_entity.pdbx_description
1 polymer ?
#
loop_
_entity_poly.entity_id
_entity_poly.type
_entity_poly.pdbx_seq_one_letter_code
_entity_poly.pdbx_strand_id
1 'polypeptide(L)'
;MPVLETLGGALFGAVLQVLFDKLDSHQVLDFFRGRNLDDKLLKKLKRKLMDVNSVIDDAEQKQFSNSLVKEWLDEVRDVLYDAEDLLEQIHYEFFKSESEAELHASASKIWVW
;
A
#
# COMPACT_ATOMS: atom_id res chain seq x y z
N MET A 1 2.43 -13.21 14.91
CA MET A 1 2.25 -14.44 14.11
C MET A 1 2.15 -14.00 12.66
N PRO A 2 2.99 -14.49 11.74
CA PRO A 2 2.95 -14.00 10.37
C PRO A 2 1.62 -14.42 9.73
N VAL A 3 0.98 -13.49 9.03
CA VAL A 3 -0.34 -13.60 8.38
C VAL A 3 -0.33 -14.59 7.19
N LEU A 4 0.75 -15.35 7.02
CA LEU A 4 1.10 -16.07 5.79
C LEU A 4 0.72 -17.57 5.76
N GLU A 5 -0.03 -18.07 6.75
CA GLU A 5 -0.59 -19.42 6.71
C GLU A 5 -2.12 -19.38 6.56
N THR A 6 -2.60 -18.85 5.44
CA THR A 6 -3.98 -19.14 5.00
C THR A 6 -3.95 -20.01 3.75
N LEU A 7 -4.12 -21.30 4.02
CA LEU A 7 -4.31 -22.37 3.06
C LEU A 7 -5.54 -22.08 2.18
N GLY A 8 -5.34 -21.98 0.87
CA GLY A 8 -6.40 -22.03 -0.13
C GLY A 8 -7.01 -20.67 -0.50
N GLY A 9 -6.47 -20.05 -1.56
CA GLY A 9 -7.21 -19.14 -2.45
C GLY A 9 -7.78 -17.85 -1.87
N ALA A 10 -7.35 -17.38 -0.69
CA ALA A 10 -7.85 -16.14 -0.07
C ALA A 10 -6.74 -15.14 0.31
N LEU A 11 -5.50 -15.39 -0.14
CA LEU A 11 -4.34 -14.57 0.21
C LEU A 11 -4.45 -13.17 -0.40
N PHE A 12 -4.89 -13.07 -1.66
CA PHE A 12 -4.92 -11.78 -2.34
C PHE A 12 -6.01 -10.85 -1.81
N GLY A 13 -7.18 -11.40 -1.45
CA GLY A 13 -8.24 -10.61 -0.81
C GLY A 13 -7.76 -9.93 0.47
N ALA A 14 -7.01 -10.65 1.30
CA ALA A 14 -6.44 -10.10 2.54
C ALA A 14 -5.39 -9.01 2.27
N VAL A 15 -4.46 -9.24 1.34
CA VAL A 15 -3.42 -8.23 1.00
C VAL A 15 -4.06 -6.98 0.40
N LEU A 16 -5.03 -7.12 -0.51
CA LEU A 16 -5.71 -5.99 -1.12
C LEU A 16 -6.53 -5.19 -0.10
N GLN A 17 -7.13 -5.85 0.88
CA GLN A 17 -7.81 -5.18 1.97
C GLN A 17 -6.84 -4.32 2.80
N VAL A 18 -5.68 -4.87 3.17
CA VAL A 18 -4.62 -4.11 3.86
C VAL A 18 -4.17 -2.91 3.03
N LEU A 19 -4.01 -3.06 1.71
CA LEU A 19 -3.66 -1.95 0.83
C LEU A 19 -4.76 -0.87 0.79
N PHE A 20 -6.04 -1.24 0.75
CA PHE A 20 -7.14 -0.27 0.81
C PHE A 20 -7.17 0.48 2.14
N ASP A 21 -7.02 -0.23 3.27
CA ASP A 21 -6.92 0.39 4.60
C ASP A 21 -5.74 1.35 4.70
N LYS A 22 -4.58 0.98 4.11
CA LYS A 22 -3.38 1.84 4.07
C LYS A 22 -3.60 3.07 3.17
N LEU A 23 -4.32 2.94 2.07
CA LEU A 23 -4.67 4.08 1.20
C LEU A 23 -5.70 5.04 1.82
N ASP A 24 -6.60 4.54 2.66
CA ASP A 24 -7.54 5.37 3.44
C ASP A 24 -6.92 5.90 4.74
N SER A 25 -5.69 5.52 5.06
CA SER A 25 -5.00 5.99 6.26
C SER A 25 -4.72 7.49 6.20
N HIS A 26 -4.80 8.13 7.37
CA HIS A 26 -4.54 9.56 7.51
C HIS A 26 -3.15 9.94 7.00
N GLN A 27 -2.17 9.05 7.16
CA GLN A 27 -0.80 9.28 6.72
C GLN A 27 -0.66 9.37 5.20
N VAL A 28 -1.28 8.47 4.44
CA VAL A 28 -1.23 8.53 2.96
C VAL A 28 -2.00 9.76 2.48
N LEU A 29 -3.16 10.03 3.08
CA LEU A 29 -3.96 11.21 2.75
C LEU A 29 -3.21 12.52 3.03
N ASP A 30 -2.55 12.62 4.18
CA ASP A 30 -1.74 13.78 4.55
C ASP A 30 -0.48 13.90 3.71
N PHE A 31 0.16 12.78 3.34
CA PHE A 31 1.30 12.78 2.43
C PHE A 31 0.92 13.36 1.07
N PHE A 32 -0.21 12.93 0.50
CA PHE A 32 -0.71 13.46 -0.77
C PHE A 32 -1.08 14.95 -0.65
N ARG A 33 -1.76 15.34 0.44
CA ARG A 33 -2.13 16.74 0.70
C ARG A 33 -0.91 17.64 0.91
N GLY A 34 0.05 17.20 1.70
CA GLY A 34 1.28 17.94 2.02
C GLY A 34 2.20 18.12 0.81
N ARG A 35 2.16 17.20 -0.15
CA ARG A 35 2.91 17.28 -1.42
C ARG A 35 2.12 17.93 -2.55
N ASN A 36 0.91 18.41 -2.29
CA ASN A 36 -0.02 18.98 -3.28
C ASN A 36 -0.28 18.04 -4.48
N LEU A 37 -0.31 16.73 -4.21
CA LEU A 37 -0.62 15.70 -5.20
C LEU A 37 -2.14 15.68 -5.44
N ASP A 38 -2.54 15.56 -6.71
CA ASP A 38 -3.95 15.61 -7.09
C ASP A 38 -4.74 14.42 -6.51
N ASP A 39 -5.86 14.69 -5.83
CA ASP A 39 -6.77 13.66 -5.29
C ASP A 39 -7.25 12.66 -6.36
N LYS A 40 -7.27 13.07 -7.65
CA LYS A 40 -7.57 12.20 -8.78
C LYS A 40 -6.51 11.11 -8.93
N LEU A 41 -5.25 11.34 -8.57
CA LEU A 41 -4.20 10.34 -8.64
C LEU A 41 -4.45 9.23 -7.61
N LEU A 42 -4.79 9.60 -6.37
CA LEU A 42 -5.15 8.64 -5.33
C LEU A 42 -6.41 7.85 -5.69
N LYS A 43 -7.46 8.53 -6.18
CA LYS A 43 -8.68 7.88 -6.69
C LYS A 43 -8.41 6.95 -7.86
N LYS A 44 -7.48 7.31 -8.75
CA LYS A 44 -7.07 6.49 -9.89
C LYS A 44 -6.36 5.23 -9.43
N LEU A 45 -5.44 5.34 -8.46
CA LEU A 45 -4.76 4.20 -7.85
C LEU A 45 -5.76 3.25 -7.20
N LYS A 46 -6.68 3.78 -6.39
CA LYS A 46 -7.73 3.00 -5.71
C LYS A 46 -8.62 2.24 -6.71
N ARG A 47 -9.02 2.91 -7.80
CA ARG A 47 -9.79 2.26 -8.88
C ARG A 47 -9.01 1.15 -9.57
N LYS A 48 -7.72 1.36 -9.83
CA LYS A 48 -6.87 0.32 -10.45
C LYS A 48 -6.70 -0.90 -9.57
N LEU A 49 -6.54 -0.71 -8.26
CA LEU A 49 -6.52 -1.81 -7.29
C LEU A 49 -7.87 -2.57 -7.24
N MET A 50 -9.00 -1.86 -7.34
CA MET A 50 -10.31 -2.52 -7.45
C MET A 50 -10.46 -3.34 -8.73
N ASP A 51 -10.03 -2.80 -9.87
CA ASP A 51 -10.03 -3.54 -11.15
C ASP A 51 -9.19 -4.83 -11.01
N VAL A 52 -8.02 -4.74 -10.38
CA VAL A 52 -7.13 -5.87 -10.12
C VAL A 52 -7.78 -6.90 -9.18
N ASN A 53 -8.41 -6.45 -8.08
CA ASN A 53 -9.13 -7.34 -7.15
C ASN A 53 -10.19 -8.17 -7.86
N SER A 54 -10.94 -7.56 -8.78
CA SER A 54 -11.96 -8.26 -9.58
C SER A 54 -11.36 -9.37 -10.46
N VAL A 55 -10.19 -9.14 -11.06
CA VAL A 55 -9.55 -10.14 -11.92
C VAL A 55 -8.93 -11.25 -11.08
N ILE A 56 -8.36 -10.89 -9.94
CA ILE A 56 -7.76 -11.85 -9.01
C ILE A 56 -8.83 -12.77 -8.40
N ASP A 57 -9.99 -12.26 -8.00
CA ASP A 57 -11.08 -13.08 -7.43
C ASP A 57 -11.55 -14.17 -8.42
N ASP A 58 -11.68 -13.82 -9.71
CA ASP A 58 -11.98 -14.78 -10.79
C ASP A 58 -10.83 -15.76 -11.07
N ALA A 59 -9.58 -15.28 -10.98
CA ALA A 59 -8.39 -16.08 -11.17
C ALA A 59 -8.14 -17.07 -10.00
N GLU A 60 -8.41 -16.68 -8.76
CA GLU A 60 -8.26 -17.52 -7.57
C GLU A 60 -9.17 -18.75 -7.63
N GLN A 61 -10.36 -18.63 -8.24
CA GLN A 61 -11.24 -19.77 -8.50
C GLN A 61 -10.70 -20.69 -9.61
N LYS A 62 -10.09 -20.10 -10.64
CA LYS A 62 -9.60 -20.81 -11.83
C LYS A 62 -8.21 -21.45 -11.63
N GLN A 63 -7.43 -21.01 -10.64
CA GLN A 63 -6.06 -21.49 -10.39
C GLN A 63 -5.97 -23.01 -10.13
N PHE A 64 -7.05 -23.60 -9.60
CA PHE A 64 -7.10 -25.04 -9.30
C PHE A 64 -7.30 -25.91 -10.54
N SER A 65 -7.73 -25.32 -11.65
CA SER A 65 -8.05 -26.02 -12.90
C SER A 65 -7.23 -25.53 -14.10
N ASN A 66 -6.55 -24.39 -13.99
CA ASN A 66 -5.74 -23.82 -15.06
C ASN A 66 -4.36 -23.37 -14.55
N SER A 67 -3.31 -24.08 -14.99
CA SER A 67 -1.93 -23.80 -14.59
C SER A 67 -1.40 -22.45 -15.07
N LEU A 68 -1.87 -21.94 -16.22
CA LEU A 68 -1.48 -20.61 -16.72
C LEU A 68 -2.06 -19.49 -15.83
N VAL A 69 -3.27 -19.69 -15.30
CA VAL A 69 -3.88 -18.76 -14.35
C VAL A 69 -3.12 -18.76 -13.02
N LYS A 70 -2.63 -19.93 -12.59
CA LYS A 70 -1.78 -20.04 -11.40
C LYS A 70 -0.45 -19.30 -11.58
N GLU A 71 0.20 -19.45 -12.72
CA GLU A 71 1.46 -18.74 -13.03
C GLU A 71 1.25 -17.23 -13.08
N TRP A 72 0.20 -16.77 -13.74
CA TRP A 72 -0.17 -15.35 -13.77
C TRP A 72 -0.46 -14.78 -12.37
N LEU A 73 -1.14 -15.52 -11.49
CA LEU A 73 -1.35 -15.10 -10.10
C LEU A 73 -0.02 -14.94 -9.35
N ASP A 74 0.95 -15.81 -9.59
CA ASP A 74 2.27 -15.72 -8.95
C ASP A 74 2.96 -14.39 -9.31
N GLU A 75 2.95 -14.00 -10.59
CA GLU A 75 3.49 -12.70 -11.03
C GLU A 75 2.77 -11.51 -10.40
N VAL A 76 1.44 -11.60 -10.27
CA VAL A 76 0.64 -10.54 -9.63
C VAL A 76 0.99 -10.42 -8.14
N ARG A 77 1.33 -11.53 -7.47
CA ARG A 77 1.77 -11.52 -6.08
C ARG A 77 3.05 -10.72 -5.89
N ASP A 78 4.01 -10.89 -6.79
CA ASP A 78 5.28 -10.16 -6.73
C ASP A 78 5.06 -8.66 -6.85
N VAL A 79 4.18 -8.23 -7.77
CA VAL A 79 3.83 -6.80 -7.92
C VAL A 79 3.14 -6.24 -6.67
N LEU A 80 2.32 -7.04 -5.97
CA LEU A 80 1.72 -6.59 -4.71
C LEU A 80 2.76 -6.39 -3.60
N TYR A 81 3.78 -7.25 -3.51
CA TYR A 81 4.89 -7.05 -2.56
C TYR A 81 5.67 -5.78 -2.86
N ASP A 82 5.99 -5.51 -4.13
CA ASP A 82 6.63 -4.25 -4.52
C ASP A 82 5.80 -3.02 -4.11
N ALA A 83 4.46 -3.10 -4.22
CA ALA A 83 3.57 -2.02 -3.81
C ALA A 83 3.52 -1.84 -2.28
N GLU A 84 3.56 -2.93 -1.51
CA GLU A 84 3.63 -2.89 -0.04
C GLU A 84 4.92 -2.20 0.42
N ASP A 85 6.07 -2.61 -0.13
CA ASP A 85 7.40 -2.02 0.16
C ASP A 85 7.42 -0.52 -0.13
N LEU A 86 6.86 -0.09 -1.27
CA LEU A 86 6.75 1.33 -1.61
C LEU A 86 5.89 2.11 -0.60
N LEU A 87 4.78 1.52 -0.14
CA LEU A 87 3.93 2.15 0.89
C LEU A 87 4.63 2.23 2.24
N GLU A 88 5.45 1.24 2.61
CA GLU A 88 6.29 1.32 3.81
C GLU A 88 7.37 2.39 3.69
N GLN A 89 7.98 2.55 2.52
CA GLN A 89 8.94 3.61 2.28
C GLN A 89 8.30 5.00 2.40
N ILE A 90 7.09 5.19 1.86
CA ILE A 90 6.31 6.42 2.04
C ILE A 90 6.03 6.67 3.53
N HIS A 91 5.64 5.63 4.28
CA HIS A 91 5.41 5.72 5.72
C HIS A 91 6.66 6.20 6.46
N TYR A 92 7.81 5.60 6.15
CA TYR A 92 9.10 5.95 6.75
C TYR A 92 9.50 7.40 6.46
N GLU A 93 9.43 7.83 5.20
CA GLU A 93 9.81 9.20 4.81
C GLU A 93 8.87 10.26 5.42
N PHE A 94 7.58 9.95 5.57
CA PHE A 94 6.63 10.81 6.27
C PHE A 94 7.07 11.03 7.73
N PHE A 95 7.32 9.95 8.46
CA PHE A 95 7.73 10.03 9.87
C PHE A 95 9.09 10.73 10.05
N LYS A 96 10.03 10.46 9.16
CA LYS A 96 11.33 11.14 9.15
C LYS A 96 11.16 12.66 8.97
N SER A 97 10.29 13.08 8.04
CA SER A 97 10.03 14.50 7.81
C SER A 97 9.39 15.21 9.01
N GLU A 98 8.54 14.50 9.77
CA GLU A 98 7.96 14.99 11.02
C GLU A 98 9.03 15.16 12.11
N SER A 99 9.88 14.14 12.30
CA SER A 99 10.99 14.19 13.26
C SER A 99 12.00 15.31 12.94
N GLU A 100 12.36 15.48 11.68
CA GLU A 100 13.27 16.56 11.25
C GLU A 100 12.66 17.95 11.49
N ALA A 101 11.35 18.12 11.28
CA ALA A 101 10.64 19.36 11.57
C ALA A 101 10.60 19.68 13.08
N GLU A 102 10.43 18.67 13.95
CA GLU A 102 10.48 18.83 15.40
C GLU A 102 11.86 19.21 15.93
N LEU A 103 12.92 18.61 15.36
CA LEU A 103 14.31 18.96 15.68
C LEU A 103 14.63 20.39 15.26
N HIS A 104 14.19 20.82 14.08
CA HIS A 104 14.36 22.19 13.62
C HIS A 104 13.58 23.19 14.50
N ALA A 105 12.34 22.88 14.88
CA ALA A 105 11.53 23.72 15.76
C ALA A 105 12.12 23.85 17.17
N SER A 106 12.72 22.77 17.71
CA SER A 106 13.41 22.77 19.00
C SER A 106 14.76 23.49 18.93
N ALA A 107 15.53 23.29 17.87
CA ALA A 107 16.80 24.01 17.65
C ALA A 107 16.56 25.51 17.55
N SER A 108 15.57 25.96 16.77
CA SER A 108 15.21 27.38 16.67
C SER A 108 14.73 28.00 18.00
N LYS A 109 14.18 27.22 18.94
CA LYS A 109 13.83 27.70 20.29
C LYS A 109 15.04 27.88 21.21
N ILE A 110 16.10 27.10 21.02
CA ILE A 110 17.32 27.14 21.86
C ILE A 110 18.16 28.39 21.55
N TRP A 111 18.11 28.90 20.32
CA TRP A 111 18.82 30.13 19.92
C TRP A 111 18.08 31.44 20.24
N VAL A 112 16.88 31.37 20.83
CA VAL A 112 16.10 32.53 21.28
C VAL A 112 16.17 32.62 22.81
N TRP A 113 17.37 32.88 23.33
CA TRP A 113 17.65 33.34 24.70
C TRP A 113 18.85 34.29 24.67
#